data_AF-A0A3B9UZZ2-F1
#
_entry.id   AF-A0A3B9UZZ2-F1
#
_cell.length_a   1.000
_cell.length_b   1.000
_cell.length_c   1.000
_cell.angle_alpha   90.00
_cell.angle_beta   90.00
_cell.angle_gamma   90.00
#
_symmetry.space_group_name_H-M   'P 1'
#
loop_
_entity.id
_entity.type
_entity.pdbx_description
1 polymer ?
#
loop_
_entity_poly.entity_id
_entity_poly.type
_entity_poly.pdbx_seq_one_letter_code
_entity_poly.pdbx_strand_id
1 'polypeptide(L)'
;MTGISCYFVFGFTVNANILKALLFIMPGVIGLLGLGLAISSAVLLLKEANTIIDIGNNLVIGFSGGYFPLKVLPKWALFISSMIPLTYMYDSTRAILLEQNSIMPLSKEFLLLICSMFGFCLMGALVFNTIEKRCRTKGILG
;
A
#
# COMPACT_ATOMS: atom_id res chain seq x y z
N MET A 1 -18.62 -7.96 -12.84
CA MET A 1 -19.73 -8.76 -12.25
C MET A 1 -19.77 -8.69 -10.72
N THR A 2 -18.84 -8.02 -10.03
CA THR A 2 -18.84 -7.89 -8.54
C THR A 2 -19.26 -6.51 -8.01
N GLY A 3 -19.25 -5.48 -8.86
CA GLY A 3 -19.62 -4.12 -8.45
C GLY A 3 -21.13 -3.89 -8.30
N ILE A 4 -21.95 -4.55 -9.13
CA ILE A 4 -23.41 -4.36 -9.16
C ILE A 4 -24.08 -5.02 -7.96
N SER A 5 -23.56 -6.16 -7.51
CA SER A 5 -24.06 -6.88 -6.32
C SER A 5 -23.78 -6.12 -5.03
N CYS A 6 -22.66 -5.39 -4.93
CA CYS A 6 -22.36 -4.57 -3.75
C CYS A 6 -23.34 -3.38 -3.61
N TYR A 7 -23.77 -2.79 -4.72
CA TYR A 7 -24.72 -1.67 -4.71
C TYR A 7 -26.09 -2.07 -4.15
N PHE A 8 -26.60 -3.23 -4.53
CA PHE A 8 -27.95 -3.67 -4.16
C PHE A 8 -28.08 -4.19 -2.73
N VAL A 9 -27.00 -4.75 -2.15
CA VAL A 9 -27.03 -5.38 -0.82
C VAL A 9 -26.72 -4.37 0.30
N PHE A 10 -25.91 -3.33 0.05
CA PHE A 10 -25.40 -2.43 1.10
C PHE A 10 -26.11 -1.07 1.22
N GLY A 11 -27.09 -0.74 0.38
CA GLY A 11 -27.80 0.55 0.48
C GLY A 11 -26.89 1.76 0.26
N PHE A 12 -25.87 1.61 -0.59
CA PHE A 12 -24.81 2.58 -0.79
C PHE A 12 -25.29 3.77 -1.63
N THR A 13 -25.52 4.93 -1.01
CA THR A 13 -25.83 6.15 -1.76
C THR A 13 -24.57 6.64 -2.47
N VAL A 14 -24.55 6.51 -3.79
CA VAL A 14 -23.45 6.96 -4.66
C VAL A 14 -23.44 8.49 -4.64
N ASN A 15 -22.82 9.07 -3.61
CA ASN A 15 -22.62 10.50 -3.47
C ASN A 15 -21.23 10.90 -4.01
N ALA A 16 -20.97 12.20 -4.17
CA ALA A 16 -19.75 12.81 -4.70
C ALA A 16 -18.43 12.40 -3.99
N ASN A 17 -18.51 11.54 -2.98
CA ASN A 17 -17.41 10.97 -2.22
C ASN A 17 -16.64 9.85 -2.96
N ILE A 18 -17.24 9.17 -3.95
CA ILE A 18 -16.52 8.14 -4.73
C ILE A 18 -15.38 8.74 -5.55
N LEU A 19 -15.58 9.93 -6.12
CA LEU A 19 -14.54 10.62 -6.87
C LEU A 19 -13.36 11.01 -5.96
N LYS A 20 -13.65 11.38 -4.70
CA LYS A 20 -12.62 11.64 -3.68
C LYS A 20 -11.89 10.35 -3.30
N ALA A 21 -12.60 9.24 -3.07
CA ALA A 21 -11.96 7.95 -2.79
C ALA A 21 -11.00 7.53 -3.91
N LEU A 22 -11.41 7.72 -5.17
CA LEU A 22 -10.57 7.42 -6.34
C LEU A 22 -9.28 8.25 -6.35
N LEU A 23 -9.38 9.54 -5.97
CA LEU A 23 -8.24 10.46 -5.88
C LEU A 23 -7.23 10.03 -4.80
N PHE A 24 -7.69 9.43 -3.70
CA PHE A 24 -6.83 8.90 -2.63
C PHE A 24 -6.21 7.55 -2.99
N ILE A 25 -6.89 6.75 -3.80
CA ILE A 25 -6.38 5.43 -4.24
C ILE A 25 -5.21 5.59 -5.20
N MET A 26 -5.25 6.55 -6.14
CA MET A 26 -4.18 6.77 -7.12
C MET A 26 -2.76 6.85 -6.53
N PRO A 27 -2.47 7.77 -5.58
CA PRO A 27 -1.12 7.87 -5.00
C PRO A 27 -0.72 6.62 -4.23
N GLY A 28 -1.68 5.91 -3.63
CA GLY A 28 -1.42 4.68 -2.91
C GLY A 28 -1.03 3.52 -3.83
N VAL A 29 -1.68 3.39 -4.99
CA VAL A 29 -1.28 2.44 -6.04
C VAL A 29 0.14 2.73 -6.51
N ILE A 30 0.51 3.99 -6.70
CA ILE A 30 1.87 4.35 -7.11
C ILE A 30 2.90 4.02 -6.01
N GLY A 31 2.56 4.25 -4.74
CA GLY A 31 3.40 3.84 -3.61
C GLY A 31 3.61 2.32 -3.55
N LEU A 32 2.57 1.54 -3.84
CA LEU A 32 2.63 0.08 -3.92
C LEU A 32 3.53 -0.41 -5.06
N LEU A 33 3.55 0.29 -6.21
CA LEU A 33 4.48 -0.04 -7.29
C LEU A 33 5.94 0.10 -6.84
N GLY A 34 6.27 1.14 -6.05
CA GLY A 34 7.59 1.29 -5.44
C GLY A 34 7.97 0.12 -4.53
N LEU A 35 7.01 -0.33 -3.71
CA LEU A 35 7.19 -1.49 -2.83
C LEU A 35 7.35 -2.80 -3.64
N GLY A 36 6.60 -2.95 -4.73
CA GLY A 36 6.73 -4.06 -5.68
C GLY A 36 8.09 -4.11 -6.38
N LEU A 37 8.69 -2.96 -6.71
CA LEU A 37 10.07 -2.89 -7.23
C LEU A 37 11.09 -3.39 -6.19
N ALA A 38 10.91 -3.02 -4.92
CA ALA A 38 11.76 -3.53 -3.83
C ALA A 38 11.65 -5.05 -3.68
N ILE A 39 10.43 -5.61 -3.69
CA ILE A 39 10.22 -7.06 -3.63
C ILE A 39 10.85 -7.75 -4.84
N SER A 40 10.67 -7.20 -6.05
CA SER A 40 11.26 -7.74 -7.29
C SER A 40 12.78 -7.80 -7.24
N SER A 41 13.43 -6.82 -6.62
CA SER A 41 14.87 -6.83 -6.42
C SER A 41 15.34 -7.95 -5.48
N ALA A 42 14.56 -8.28 -4.44
CA ALA A 42 14.84 -9.40 -3.56
C ALA A 42 14.66 -10.75 -4.29
N VAL A 43 13.65 -10.86 -5.15
CA VAL A 43 13.45 -12.02 -6.04
C VAL A 43 14.66 -12.26 -6.93
N LEU A 44 15.23 -11.21 -7.52
CA LEU A 44 16.45 -11.29 -8.35
C LEU A 44 17.66 -11.86 -7.61
N LEU A 45 17.78 -11.59 -6.30
CA LEU A 45 18.89 -12.10 -5.49
C LEU A 45 18.70 -13.56 -5.06
N LEU A 46 17.47 -13.92 -4.68
CA LEU A 46 17.16 -15.22 -4.08
C LEU A 46 16.71 -16.26 -5.11
N LYS A 47 16.45 -15.86 -6.36
CA LYS A 47 15.93 -16.69 -7.47
C LYS A 47 14.63 -17.45 -7.16
N GLU A 48 13.96 -17.15 -6.05
CA GLU A 48 12.66 -17.70 -5.67
C GLU A 48 11.58 -16.62 -5.69
N ALA A 49 10.89 -16.49 -6.82
CA ALA A 49 9.86 -15.46 -6.99
C ALA A 49 8.65 -15.67 -6.07
N ASN A 50 8.10 -16.88 -6.08
CA ASN A 50 6.84 -17.19 -5.40
C ASN A 50 6.96 -16.96 -3.88
N THR A 51 7.98 -17.55 -3.26
CA THR A 51 8.20 -17.45 -1.80
C THR A 51 8.37 -16.00 -1.33
N ILE A 52 9.16 -15.21 -2.06
CA ILE A 52 9.47 -13.82 -1.67
C ILE A 52 8.29 -12.88 -1.90
N ILE A 53 7.55 -13.07 -2.99
CA ILE A 53 6.33 -12.30 -3.27
C ILE A 53 5.28 -12.61 -2.20
N ASP A 54 5.08 -13.89 -1.86
CA ASP A 54 4.08 -14.29 -0.86
C ASP A 54 4.43 -13.75 0.53
N ILE A 55 5.68 -13.88 0.98
CA ILE A 55 6.11 -13.33 2.27
C ILE A 55 5.95 -11.81 2.26
N GLY A 56 6.39 -11.13 1.20
CA GLY A 56 6.27 -9.68 1.07
C GLY A 56 4.82 -9.22 1.13
N ASN A 57 3.92 -9.88 0.40
CA ASN A 57 2.51 -9.53 0.36
C ASN A 57 1.82 -9.76 1.71
N ASN A 58 2.07 -10.92 2.35
CA ASN A 58 1.51 -11.24 3.66
C ASN A 58 1.96 -10.26 4.73
N LEU A 59 3.24 -9.86 4.72
CA LEU A 59 3.76 -8.85 5.64
C LEU A 59 3.10 -7.49 5.37
N VAL A 60 3.05 -7.04 4.12
CA VAL A 60 2.48 -5.73 3.77
C VAL A 60 1.01 -5.66 4.18
N ILE A 61 0.19 -6.67 3.88
CA ILE A 61 -1.24 -6.68 4.25
C ILE A 61 -1.41 -6.81 5.78
N GLY A 62 -0.58 -7.65 6.42
CA GLY A 62 -0.57 -7.85 7.87
C GLY A 62 -0.31 -6.56 8.63
N PHE A 63 0.70 -5.80 8.21
CA PHE A 63 1.08 -4.54 8.83
C PHE A 63 0.26 -3.34 8.34
N SER A 64 -0.41 -3.39 7.19
CA SER A 64 -1.19 -2.25 6.68
C SER A 64 -2.57 -2.07 7.32
N GLY A 65 -2.94 -2.89 8.32
CA GLY A 65 -4.29 -2.86 8.89
C GLY A 65 -5.37 -3.39 7.93
N GLY A 66 -4.99 -4.27 7.00
CA GLY A 66 -5.93 -4.97 6.11
C GLY A 66 -6.86 -5.89 6.89
N TYR A 67 -6.29 -6.71 7.79
CA TYR A 67 -7.04 -7.67 8.60
C TYR A 67 -7.71 -7.06 9.83
N PHE A 68 -7.12 -6.02 10.43
CA PHE A 68 -7.63 -5.39 11.65
C PHE A 68 -7.69 -3.87 11.51
N PRO A 69 -8.72 -3.20 12.06
CA PRO A 69 -8.77 -1.75 12.06
C PRO A 69 -7.59 -1.17 12.84
N LEU A 70 -6.96 -0.12 12.30
CA LEU A 70 -5.75 0.49 12.88
C LEU A 70 -5.92 0.96 14.33
N LYS A 71 -7.17 1.23 14.73
CA LYS A 71 -7.56 1.67 16.08
C LYS A 71 -7.29 0.65 17.18
N VAL A 72 -7.17 -0.64 16.86
CA VAL A 72 -6.86 -1.70 17.83
C VAL A 72 -5.39 -2.13 17.83
N LEU A 73 -4.55 -1.54 16.96
CA LEU A 73 -3.13 -1.90 16.91
C LEU A 73 -2.36 -1.28 18.10
N PRO A 74 -1.42 -2.01 18.72
CA PRO A 74 -0.53 -1.46 19.74
C PRO A 74 0.35 -0.35 19.15
N LYS A 75 0.75 0.64 19.97
CA LYS A 75 1.46 1.86 19.54
C LYS A 75 2.70 1.58 18.66
N TRP A 76 3.42 0.50 18.94
CA TRP A 76 4.59 0.08 18.15
C TRP A 76 4.22 -0.38 16.74
N ALA A 77 3.15 -1.16 16.61
CA ALA A 77 2.65 -1.60 15.31
C ALA A 77 2.06 -0.44 14.52
N LEU A 78 1.36 0.49 15.20
CA LEU A 78 0.83 1.70 14.58
C LEU A 78 1.93 2.55 13.92
N PHE A 79 3.11 2.65 14.54
CA PHE A 79 4.24 3.39 13.96
C PHE A 79 4.73 2.74 12.65
N ILE A 80 4.86 1.42 12.61
CA ILE A 80 5.26 0.67 11.41
C ILE A 80 4.18 0.79 10.32
N SER A 81 2.92 0.58 10.69
CA SER A 81 1.76 0.75 9.79
C SER A 81 1.71 2.16 9.22
N SER A 82 2.01 3.19 10.03
CA SER A 82 2.01 4.59 9.60
C SER A 82 3.10 4.95 8.59
N MET A 83 4.10 4.09 8.39
CA MET A 83 5.03 4.25 7.28
C MET A 83 4.44 3.69 5.97
N ILE A 84 3.59 2.68 6.05
CA ILE A 84 3.09 1.96 4.87
C ILE A 84 1.99 2.78 4.18
N PRO A 85 2.12 3.13 2.88
CA PRO A 85 1.10 3.91 2.15
C PRO A 85 -0.24 3.17 2.06
N LEU A 86 -0.21 1.84 2.01
CA LEU A 86 -1.39 0.97 1.97
C LEU A 86 -2.28 1.16 3.21
N THR A 87 -1.71 1.51 4.35
CA THR A 87 -2.43 1.80 5.60
C THR A 87 -3.37 3.00 5.44
N TYR A 88 -2.86 4.09 4.88
CA TYR A 88 -3.64 5.30 4.66
C TYR A 88 -4.68 5.12 3.56
N MET A 89 -4.39 4.28 2.55
CA MET A 89 -5.40 3.91 1.56
C MET A 89 -6.60 3.23 2.22
N TYR A 90 -6.37 2.24 3.09
CA TYR A 90 -7.45 1.52 3.76
C TYR A 90 -8.24 2.42 4.70
N ASP A 91 -7.59 3.28 5.49
CA ASP A 91 -8.29 4.17 6.41
C ASP A 91 -9.08 5.25 5.66
N SER A 92 -8.49 5.91 4.65
CA SER A 92 -9.17 6.91 3.83
C SER A 92 -10.37 6.32 3.10
N THR A 93 -10.21 5.12 2.53
CA THR A 93 -11.31 4.45 1.82
C THR A 93 -12.43 4.08 2.78
N ARG A 94 -12.11 3.58 3.99
CA ARG A 94 -13.12 3.27 5.03
C ARG A 94 -13.81 4.54 5.54
N ALA A 95 -13.08 5.63 5.77
CA ALA A 95 -13.64 6.90 6.24
C ALA A 95 -14.56 7.55 5.20
N ILE A 96 -14.19 7.51 3.91
CA ILE A 96 -14.98 8.10 2.82
C ILE A 96 -16.20 7.26 2.48
N LEU A 97 -16.09 5.92 2.55
CA LEU A 97 -17.15 5.00 2.16
C LEU A 97 -18.11 4.64 3.30
N LEU A 98 -17.64 4.56 4.55
CA LEU A 98 -18.44 4.11 5.70
C LEU A 98 -18.78 5.26 6.66
N GLU A 99 -18.47 6.51 6.29
CA GLU A 99 -18.61 7.72 7.12
C GLU A 99 -18.03 7.54 8.55
N GLN A 100 -17.03 6.67 8.69
CA GLN A 100 -16.38 6.44 9.97
C GLN A 100 -15.47 7.62 10.32
N ASN A 101 -15.43 7.96 11.61
CA ASN A 101 -14.47 8.92 12.14
C ASN A 101 -13.04 8.46 11.79
N SER A 102 -12.39 9.15 10.85
CA SER A 102 -10.98 8.94 10.52
C SER A 102 -10.11 9.27 11.72
N ILE A 103 -8.97 8.59 11.82
CA ILE A 103 -7.99 8.77 12.90
C ILE A 103 -7.33 10.16 12.80
N MET A 104 -7.29 10.74 11.59
CA MET A 104 -6.78 12.07 11.30
C MET A 104 -7.72 12.84 10.34
N PRO A 105 -7.63 14.18 10.29
CA PRO A 105 -8.32 14.93 9.26
C PRO A 105 -7.82 14.49 7.87
N LEU A 106 -8.75 14.13 6.97
CA LEU A 106 -8.51 13.61 5.62
C LEU A 106 -7.41 14.35 4.83
N SER A 107 -7.29 15.68 5.00
CA SER A 107 -6.24 16.48 4.35
C SER A 107 -4.82 16.11 4.79
N LYS A 108 -4.63 15.77 6.08
CA LYS A 108 -3.33 15.32 6.60
C LYS A 108 -3.01 13.89 6.15
N GLU A 109 -4.01 13.01 6.11
CA GLU A 109 -3.83 11.65 5.59
C GLU A 109 -3.40 11.68 4.12
N PHE A 110 -4.03 12.52 3.30
CA PHE A 110 -3.66 12.67 1.89
C PHE A 110 -2.21 13.13 1.71
N LEU A 111 -1.79 14.12 2.50
CA LEU A 111 -0.40 14.60 2.46
C LEU A 111 0.59 13.50 2.86
N LEU A 112 0.27 12.73 3.90
CA LEU A 112 1.09 11.61 4.37
C LEU A 112 1.13 10.47 3.35
N LEU A 113 0.02 10.23 2.65
CA LEU A 113 -0.10 9.26 1.56
C LEU A 113 0.77 9.69 0.37
N ILE A 114 0.79 10.97 0.02
CA ILE A 114 1.70 11.52 -1.00
C ILE A 114 3.16 11.41 -0.55
N CYS A 115 3.49 11.80 0.70
CA CYS A 115 4.85 11.69 1.22
C CYS A 115 5.35 10.23 1.22
N SER A 116 4.52 9.29 1.67
CA SER A 116 4.84 7.86 1.65
C SER A 116 4.93 7.31 0.24
N MET A 117 4.08 7.74 -0.70
CA MET A 117 4.21 7.42 -2.12
C MET A 117 5.58 7.80 -2.67
N PHE A 118 6.02 9.05 -2.49
CA PHE A 118 7.33 9.48 -2.95
C PHE A 118 8.45 8.73 -2.23
N GLY A 119 8.33 8.52 -0.91
CA GLY A 119 9.31 7.78 -0.11
C GLY A 119 9.51 6.33 -0.58
N PHE A 120 8.42 5.58 -0.75
CA PHE A 120 8.46 4.19 -1.21
C PHE A 120 8.87 4.05 -2.67
N CYS A 121 8.44 4.97 -3.54
CA CYS A 121 8.83 4.96 -4.95
C CYS A 121 10.34 5.22 -5.10
N LEU A 122 10.87 6.22 -4.39
CA LEU A 122 12.31 6.51 -4.38
C LEU A 122 13.12 5.36 -3.77
N MET A 123 12.71 4.85 -2.60
CA MET A 123 13.36 3.71 -1.96
C MET A 123 13.37 2.47 -2.86
N GLY A 124 12.22 2.12 -3.43
CA GLY A 124 12.08 0.98 -4.35
C GLY A 124 12.96 1.12 -5.57
N ALA A 125 12.99 2.29 -6.21
CA ALA A 125 13.83 2.57 -7.36
C ALA A 125 15.34 2.49 -7.02
N LEU A 126 15.76 3.04 -5.88
CA LEU A 126 17.15 3.00 -5.43
C LEU A 126 17.63 1.58 -5.12
N VAL A 127 16.81 0.83 -4.39
CA VAL A 127 17.09 -0.57 -4.03
C VAL A 127 17.17 -1.43 -5.29
N PHE A 128 16.20 -1.29 -6.20
CA PHE A 128 16.18 -1.99 -7.48
C PHE A 128 17.42 -1.70 -8.32
N ASN A 129 17.76 -0.42 -8.53
CA ASN A 129 18.92 -0.03 -9.34
C ASN A 129 20.25 -0.50 -8.71
N THR A 130 20.36 -0.49 -7.38
CA THR A 130 21.56 -0.98 -6.67
C THR A 130 21.73 -2.49 -6.83
N ILE A 131 20.63 -3.23 -6.67
CA ILE A 131 20.64 -4.69 -6.78
C ILE A 131 20.84 -5.11 -8.23
N GLU A 132 20.17 -4.47 -9.18
CA GLU A 132 20.33 -4.72 -10.61
C GLU A 132 21.79 -4.52 -11.04
N LYS A 133 22.43 -3.41 -10.64
CA LYS A 133 23.86 -3.17 -10.87
C LYS A 133 24.72 -4.28 -10.29
N ARG A 134 24.48 -4.67 -9.03
CA ARG A 134 25.22 -5.77 -8.38
C ARG A 134 25.05 -7.10 -9.11
N CYS A 135 23.84 -7.40 -9.60
CA CYS A 135 23.57 -8.62 -10.36
C CYS A 135 24.25 -8.61 -11.73
N ARG A 136 24.25 -7.47 -12.45
CA ARG A 136 24.97 -7.31 -13.72
C ARG A 136 26.48 -7.47 -13.55
N THR A 137 27.08 -6.87 -12.51
CA THR A 137 28.54 -6.95 -12.29
C THR A 137 28.98 -8.35 -11.84
N LYS A 138 28.13 -9.12 -11.16
CA LYS A 138 28.46 -10.49 -10.72
C LYS A 138 28.18 -11.57 -11.77
N GLY A 139 27.68 -11.23 -12.96
CA GLY A 139 27.42 -12.20 -14.03
C GLY A 139 26.35 -13.25 -13.71
N ILE A 140 25.52 -13.02 -12.68
CA ILE A 140 24.50 -13.97 -12.19
C ILE A 140 23.17 -13.93 -12.97
N LEU A 141 23.15 -13.24 -14.12
CA LEU A 141 22.02 -13.21 -15.05
C LEU A 141 21.98 -14.43 -16.00
N GLY A 142 22.53 -15.56 -15.55
CA GLY A 142 22.37 -16.88 -16.17
C GLY A 142 21.33 -17.71 -15.45
#